data_AF-A0A7V4AWC3-F1
#
_entry.id   AF-A0A7V4AWC3-F1
#
_cell.length_a   1.000
_cell.length_b   1.000
_cell.length_c   1.000
_cell.angle_alpha   90.00
_cell.angle_beta   90.00
_cell.angle_gamma   90.00
#
_symmetry.space_group_name_H-M   'P 1'
#
loop_
_entity.id
_entity.type
_entity.pdbx_description
1 polymer ?
#
loop_
_entity_poly.entity_id
_entity_poly.type
_entity_poly.pdbx_seq_one_letter_code
_entity_poly.pdbx_strand_id
1 'polypeptide(L)'
;GIFTERDLLRALLRSGGQALEQPVEGFANKPLAVIADDALIYRAIETMRRLGIRHLGVIDPEGRIIGAVTSRDLLRTRAEEALELGAQIELAKDAPALAAAWARIPRMAASLRREEVPARDIAAVISAELCALTAQAATIAEQRMRDQGHGGPPCSYTVAVLGSAGRGESLLAMDQDNALFFASGDPGGAEDRWFETFANYVADFLHEAGVPYCTGGIMAKNPLWRGSLSTWERRIAHWIGRSDPQDVLSVDIFFDLRGIAGDIAMAERLRLRAFDAAAGQTAFIKLLIDAAGPPMAGLTVLGGFRTEKGRLDLKRSGIFPIVTAARALAIAHRVLERSTAERLTALKNLAIGASADLEALREAHSVFLERVLVQQLADLRQGIPPTNAVSVKDLSRLDRARLRRSLQAVQPIEVLTRDLLFKH
;
A
#
# COMPACT_ATOMS: atom_id res chain seq x y z
N GLY A 1 29.13 -5.39 1.92
CA GLY A 1 29.45 -4.22 2.77
C GLY A 1 29.62 -3.00 1.89
N ILE A 2 29.87 -1.83 2.47
CA ILE A 2 30.15 -0.60 1.72
C ILE A 2 31.51 -0.03 2.12
N PHE A 3 32.23 0.48 1.13
CA PHE A 3 33.50 1.18 1.33
C PHE A 3 33.38 2.56 0.67
N THR A 4 33.67 3.61 1.43
CA THR A 4 33.54 5.00 0.99
C THR A 4 34.89 5.71 0.98
N GLU A 5 34.96 6.88 0.35
CA GLU A 5 36.14 7.74 0.38
C GLU A 5 36.60 8.04 1.82
N ARG A 6 35.66 8.22 2.75
CA ARG A 6 35.98 8.47 4.16
C ARG A 6 36.62 7.24 4.83
N ASP A 7 36.26 6.03 4.41
CA ASP A 7 36.88 4.79 4.90
C ASP A 7 38.30 4.65 4.36
N LEU A 8 38.54 5.00 3.09
CA LEU A 8 39.88 5.09 2.50
C LEU A 8 40.77 6.10 3.24
N LEU A 9 40.27 7.31 3.47
CA LEU A 9 41.02 8.35 4.18
C LEU A 9 41.35 7.90 5.62
N ARG A 10 40.42 7.23 6.32
CA ARG A 10 40.70 6.67 7.65
C ARG A 10 41.75 5.55 7.60
N ALA A 11 41.70 4.68 6.59
CA ALA A 11 42.66 3.61 6.43
C ALA A 11 44.07 4.17 6.17
N LEU A 12 44.20 5.15 5.28
CA LEU A 12 45.45 5.87 5.00
C LEU A 12 45.97 6.62 6.22
N LEU A 13 45.10 7.25 7.01
CA LEU A 13 45.50 7.92 8.25
C LEU A 13 46.03 6.95 9.32
N ARG A 14 45.52 5.71 9.36
CA ARG A 14 45.91 4.71 10.35
C ARG A 14 47.15 3.92 9.95
N SER A 15 47.24 3.53 8.68
CA SER A 15 48.22 2.55 8.20
C SER A 15 49.10 3.08 7.08
N GLY A 16 49.01 4.38 6.74
CA GLY A 16 49.80 5.00 5.68
C GLY A 16 49.61 4.31 4.31
N GLY A 17 50.65 4.33 3.48
CA GLY A 17 50.61 3.72 2.15
C GLY A 17 50.32 2.22 2.14
N GLN A 18 50.62 1.50 3.24
CA GLN A 18 50.33 0.06 3.36
C GLN A 18 48.83 -0.25 3.35
N ALA A 19 47.96 0.73 3.64
CA ALA A 19 46.52 0.56 3.51
C ALA A 19 46.09 0.22 2.07
N LEU A 20 46.85 0.65 1.07
CA LEU A 20 46.56 0.42 -0.35
C LEU A 20 46.89 -1.01 -0.81
N GLU A 21 47.68 -1.74 -0.02
CA GLU A 21 48.08 -3.12 -0.30
C GLU A 21 47.15 -4.14 0.37
N GLN A 22 46.25 -3.69 1.25
CA GLN A 22 45.34 -4.54 2.01
C GLN A 22 43.99 -4.72 1.31
N PRO A 23 43.32 -5.89 1.44
CA PRO A 23 42.00 -6.10 0.88
C PRO A 23 40.96 -5.11 1.42
N VAL A 24 40.15 -4.53 0.54
CA VAL A 24 39.08 -3.57 0.90
C VAL A 24 38.08 -4.14 1.93
N GLU A 25 37.93 -5.46 1.94
CA GLU A 25 37.09 -6.19 2.89
C GLU A 25 37.41 -5.89 4.36
N GLY A 26 38.69 -5.66 4.69
CA GLY A 26 39.12 -5.33 6.06
C GLY A 26 38.72 -3.93 6.52
N PHE A 27 38.27 -3.08 5.59
CA PHE A 27 37.90 -1.69 5.86
C PHE A 27 36.43 -1.37 5.54
N ALA A 28 35.73 -2.27 4.87
CA ALA A 28 34.33 -2.07 4.49
C ALA A 28 33.38 -2.20 5.71
N ASN A 29 32.39 -1.31 5.79
CA ASN A 29 31.33 -1.41 6.79
C ASN A 29 30.36 -2.55 6.44
N LYS A 30 30.06 -3.39 7.44
CA LYS A 30 29.18 -4.56 7.34
C LYS A 30 28.29 -4.67 8.60
N PRO A 31 27.03 -5.12 8.50
CA PRO A 31 26.31 -5.43 7.26
C PRO A 31 26.00 -4.16 6.44
N LEU A 32 25.72 -4.32 5.14
CA LEU A 32 25.27 -3.20 4.32
C LEU A 32 23.84 -2.83 4.75
N ALA A 33 23.62 -1.57 5.13
CA ALA A 33 22.26 -1.06 5.29
C ALA A 33 21.62 -0.90 3.91
N VAL A 34 20.42 -1.45 3.75
CA VAL A 34 19.72 -1.53 2.47
C VAL A 34 18.32 -0.94 2.56
N ILE A 35 17.76 -0.62 1.42
CA ILE A 35 16.37 -0.22 1.24
C ILE A 35 15.80 -0.89 -0.01
N ALA A 36 14.51 -1.21 -0.01
CA ALA A 36 13.83 -1.76 -1.19
C ALA A 36 13.84 -0.76 -2.35
N ASP A 37 13.84 -1.27 -3.58
CA ASP A 37 13.81 -0.50 -4.81
C ASP A 37 12.51 0.28 -5.04
N ASP A 38 11.41 -0.22 -4.47
CA ASP A 38 10.11 0.44 -4.43
C ASP A 38 9.94 1.40 -3.23
N ALA A 39 10.98 1.58 -2.41
CA ALA A 39 10.87 2.40 -1.22
C ALA A 39 10.85 3.89 -1.55
N LEU A 40 9.97 4.60 -0.85
CA LEU A 40 9.84 6.04 -1.02
C LEU A 40 11.10 6.78 -0.58
N ILE A 41 11.48 7.81 -1.35
CA ILE A 41 12.69 8.62 -1.16
C ILE A 41 12.88 9.08 0.30
N TYR A 42 11.79 9.50 0.95
CA TYR A 42 11.88 9.98 2.32
C TYR A 42 12.21 8.86 3.33
N ARG A 43 11.82 7.61 3.08
CA ARG A 43 12.23 6.45 3.91
C ARG A 43 13.72 6.17 3.78
N ALA A 44 14.30 6.39 2.59
CA ALA A 44 15.75 6.33 2.40
C ALA A 44 16.45 7.41 3.23
N ILE A 45 15.93 8.64 3.25
CA ILE A 45 16.50 9.74 4.05
C ILE A 45 16.40 9.43 5.55
N GLU A 46 15.24 8.98 6.05
CA GLU A 46 15.09 8.69 7.49
C GLU A 46 15.95 7.51 7.93
N THR A 47 16.04 6.45 7.11
CA THR A 47 16.92 5.31 7.40
C THR A 47 18.39 5.76 7.50
N MET A 48 18.83 6.64 6.59
CA MET A 48 20.16 7.26 6.66
C MET A 48 20.35 8.08 7.95
N ARG A 49 19.37 8.89 8.33
CA ARG A 49 19.42 9.72 9.56
C ARG A 49 19.50 8.87 10.82
N ARG A 50 18.62 7.88 10.94
CA ARG A 50 18.53 6.95 12.09
C ARG A 50 19.82 6.16 12.29
N LEU A 51 20.42 5.67 11.21
CA LEU A 51 21.65 4.88 11.27
C LEU A 51 22.93 5.75 11.29
N GLY A 52 22.81 7.07 11.13
CA GLY A 52 23.96 7.99 11.05
C GLY A 52 24.84 7.76 9.81
N ILE A 53 24.27 7.19 8.74
CA ILE A 53 24.97 6.86 7.48
C ILE A 53 24.49 7.74 6.34
N ARG A 54 25.22 7.74 5.22
CA ARG A 54 24.93 8.60 4.05
C ARG A 54 24.62 7.85 2.77
N HIS A 55 24.62 6.52 2.83
CA HIS A 55 24.48 5.63 1.70
C HIS A 55 23.61 4.44 2.11
N LEU A 56 22.73 4.02 1.21
CA LEU A 56 21.97 2.78 1.32
C LEU A 56 22.16 1.98 0.04
N GLY A 57 22.32 0.66 0.18
CA GLY A 57 22.16 -0.24 -0.96
C GLY A 57 20.69 -0.35 -1.33
N VAL A 58 20.37 -0.37 -2.62
CA VAL A 58 19.01 -0.62 -3.10
C VAL A 58 18.90 -2.10 -3.42
N ILE A 59 17.89 -2.78 -2.86
CA ILE A 59 17.63 -4.20 -3.08
C ILE A 59 16.33 -4.43 -3.83
N ASP A 60 16.33 -5.43 -4.72
CA ASP A 60 15.11 -5.91 -5.38
C ASP A 60 14.26 -6.81 -4.44
N PRO A 61 13.04 -7.21 -4.83
CA PRO A 61 12.19 -8.10 -4.04
C PRO A 61 12.83 -9.47 -3.71
N GLU A 62 13.82 -9.92 -4.48
CA GLU A 62 14.59 -11.14 -4.22
C GLU A 62 15.78 -10.93 -3.26
N GLY A 63 16.00 -9.69 -2.79
CA GLY A 63 17.05 -9.32 -1.85
C GLY A 63 18.43 -9.09 -2.47
N ARG A 64 18.53 -9.01 -3.81
CA ARG A 64 19.78 -8.71 -4.51
C ARG A 64 20.02 -7.21 -4.55
N ILE A 65 21.28 -6.79 -4.38
CA ILE A 65 21.65 -5.38 -4.50
C ILE A 65 21.65 -4.98 -5.97
N ILE A 66 20.77 -4.07 -6.35
CA ILE A 66 20.62 -3.55 -7.72
C ILE A 66 21.13 -2.11 -7.90
N GLY A 67 21.47 -1.44 -6.80
CA GLY A 67 21.98 -0.07 -6.84
C GLY A 67 22.39 0.47 -5.48
N ALA A 68 22.65 1.78 -5.43
CA ALA A 68 22.88 2.51 -4.20
C ALA A 68 22.34 3.94 -4.31
N VAL A 69 21.91 4.49 -3.19
CA VAL A 69 21.39 5.86 -3.09
C VAL A 69 22.12 6.62 -2.00
N THR A 70 22.41 7.91 -2.23
CA THR A 70 23.10 8.75 -1.26
C THR A 70 22.19 9.82 -0.67
N SER A 71 22.50 10.27 0.55
CA SER A 71 21.84 11.41 1.17
C SER A 71 21.83 12.66 0.27
N ARG A 72 22.87 12.85 -0.57
CA ARG A 72 22.95 13.99 -1.49
C ARG A 72 21.96 13.87 -2.65
N ASP A 73 21.69 12.66 -3.12
CA ASP A 73 20.68 12.40 -4.18
C ASP A 73 19.28 12.71 -3.66
N LEU A 74 19.07 12.50 -2.36
CA LEU A 74 17.77 12.61 -1.70
C LEU A 74 17.48 14.01 -1.14
N LEU A 75 18.51 14.76 -0.74
CA LEU A 75 18.41 16.13 -0.21
C LEU A 75 18.04 17.20 -1.27
N ARG A 76 17.90 16.82 -2.54
CA ARG A 76 17.35 17.70 -3.58
C ARG A 76 15.82 17.83 -3.52
N THR A 77 15.14 17.07 -2.65
CA THR A 77 13.68 17.06 -2.53
C THR A 77 13.25 17.59 -1.16
N ARG A 78 12.35 18.59 -1.15
CA ARG A 78 11.84 19.32 0.04
C ARG A 78 10.83 18.49 0.85
N ALA A 79 11.18 17.26 1.22
CA ALA A 79 10.29 16.31 1.90
C ALA A 79 10.30 16.40 3.45
N GLU A 80 10.71 17.54 4.03
CA GLU A 80 10.89 17.71 5.49
C GLU A 80 9.63 17.34 6.30
N GLU A 81 8.44 17.75 5.85
CA GLU A 81 7.20 17.45 6.56
C GLU A 81 6.88 15.95 6.60
N ALA A 82 7.20 15.21 5.53
CA ALA A 82 7.01 13.75 5.48
C ALA A 82 8.02 13.02 6.37
N LEU A 83 9.27 13.50 6.42
CA LEU A 83 10.32 12.95 7.27
C LEU A 83 9.99 13.12 8.75
N GLU A 84 9.61 14.33 9.16
CA GLU A 84 9.23 14.61 10.54
C GLU A 84 8.01 13.79 10.98
N LEU A 85 7.03 13.61 10.09
CA LEU A 85 5.85 12.80 10.36
C LEU A 85 6.22 11.34 10.59
N GLY A 86 7.01 10.74 9.69
CA GLY A 86 7.45 9.35 9.83
C GLY A 86 8.22 9.11 11.13
N ALA A 87 9.11 10.04 11.50
CA ALA A 87 9.85 9.97 12.76
C ALA A 87 8.95 10.11 14.00
N GLN A 88 7.92 10.97 13.95
CA GLN A 88 6.96 11.10 15.05
C GLN A 88 6.11 9.84 15.24
N ILE A 89 5.70 9.20 14.15
CA ILE A 89 4.99 7.92 14.21
C ILE A 89 5.89 6.86 14.85
N GLU A 90 7.12 6.68 14.39
CA GLU A 90 8.05 5.66 14.92
C GLU A 90 8.35 5.84 16.42
N LEU A 91 8.40 7.08 16.89
CA LEU A 91 8.69 7.41 18.29
C LEU A 91 7.44 7.46 19.20
N ALA A 92 6.23 7.33 18.64
CA ALA A 92 5.00 7.39 19.41
C ALA A 92 4.91 6.23 20.41
N LYS A 93 4.52 6.52 21.66
CA LYS A 93 4.48 5.53 22.75
C LYS A 93 3.06 5.13 23.15
N ASP A 94 2.06 5.83 22.65
CA ASP A 94 0.66 5.66 22.99
C ASP A 94 -0.23 6.20 21.85
N ALA A 95 -1.54 5.95 21.95
CA ALA A 95 -2.51 6.42 20.97
C ALA A 95 -2.58 7.95 20.84
N PRO A 96 -2.52 8.77 21.92
CA PRO A 96 -2.44 10.22 21.79
C PRO A 96 -1.24 10.70 20.96
N ALA A 97 -0.06 10.11 21.13
CA ALA A 97 1.12 10.44 20.32
C ALA A 97 0.94 10.04 18.85
N LEU A 98 0.33 8.87 18.59
CA LEU A 98 -0.06 8.47 17.23
C LEU A 98 -1.05 9.46 16.61
N ALA A 99 -2.07 9.88 17.36
CA ALA A 99 -3.07 10.85 16.91
C ALA A 99 -2.44 12.20 16.55
N ALA A 100 -1.53 12.69 17.40
CA ALA A 100 -0.82 13.95 17.18
C ALA A 100 0.04 13.91 15.91
N ALA A 101 0.72 12.79 15.65
CA ALA A 101 1.46 12.58 14.41
C ALA A 101 0.49 12.50 13.21
N TRP A 102 -0.52 11.63 13.28
CA TRP A 102 -1.48 11.36 12.20
C TRP A 102 -2.26 12.61 11.77
N ALA A 103 -2.58 13.51 12.69
CA ALA A 103 -3.22 14.79 12.41
C ALA A 103 -2.45 15.68 11.41
N ARG A 104 -1.15 15.42 11.18
CA ARG A 104 -0.31 16.16 10.22
C ARG A 104 -0.43 15.66 8.78
N ILE A 105 -1.04 14.50 8.53
CA ILE A 105 -1.16 13.89 7.19
C ILE A 105 -1.74 14.86 6.15
N PRO A 106 -2.86 15.58 6.41
CA PRO A 106 -3.39 16.53 5.43
C PRO A 106 -2.43 17.66 5.09
N ARG A 107 -1.66 18.14 6.07
CA ARG A 107 -0.67 19.21 5.87
C ARG A 107 0.48 18.72 4.98
N MET A 108 1.01 17.53 5.26
CA MET A 108 2.03 16.89 4.42
C MET A 108 1.54 16.73 2.97
N ALA A 109 0.34 16.17 2.78
CA ALA A 109 -0.24 16.00 1.45
C ALA A 109 -0.44 17.35 0.72
N ALA A 110 -0.86 18.40 1.45
CA ALA A 110 -0.97 19.74 0.91
C ALA A 110 0.38 20.34 0.50
N SER A 111 1.45 20.08 1.27
CA SER A 111 2.79 20.57 0.94
C SER A 111 3.33 19.90 -0.32
N LEU A 112 3.29 18.56 -0.39
CA LEU A 112 3.70 17.80 -1.57
C LEU A 112 2.92 18.24 -2.82
N ARG A 113 1.62 18.56 -2.68
CA ARG A 113 0.83 19.08 -3.80
C ARG A 113 1.26 20.48 -4.25
N ARG A 114 1.65 21.37 -3.34
CA ARG A 114 2.20 22.71 -3.69
C ARG A 114 3.54 22.60 -4.40
N GLU A 115 4.27 21.53 -4.13
CA GLU A 115 5.53 21.17 -4.81
C GLU A 115 5.28 20.42 -6.13
N GLU A 116 4.03 20.37 -6.59
CA GLU A 116 3.62 19.73 -7.85
C GLU A 116 3.95 18.24 -7.94
N VAL A 117 4.13 17.56 -6.79
CA VAL A 117 4.28 16.11 -6.73
C VAL A 117 3.04 15.44 -7.32
N PRO A 118 3.20 14.45 -8.23
CA PRO A 118 2.07 13.72 -8.79
C PRO A 118 1.20 13.08 -7.71
N ALA A 119 -0.13 13.09 -7.91
CA ALA A 119 -1.08 12.61 -6.91
C ALA A 119 -0.90 11.13 -6.54
N ARG A 120 -0.40 10.31 -7.48
CA ARG A 120 -0.04 8.91 -7.22
C ARG A 120 1.09 8.79 -6.20
N ASP A 121 2.11 9.62 -6.33
CA ASP A 121 3.26 9.60 -5.42
C ASP A 121 2.83 10.12 -4.04
N ILE A 122 1.95 11.13 -4.00
CA ILE A 122 1.34 11.59 -2.74
C ILE A 122 0.52 10.46 -2.08
N ALA A 123 -0.27 9.72 -2.85
CA ALA A 123 -1.03 8.58 -2.35
C ALA A 123 -0.11 7.47 -1.80
N ALA A 124 1.02 7.22 -2.47
CA ALA A 124 2.03 6.28 -2.00
C ALA A 124 2.63 6.72 -0.66
N VAL A 125 2.94 8.02 -0.50
CA VAL A 125 3.40 8.58 0.78
C VAL A 125 2.34 8.43 1.88
N ILE A 126 1.09 8.80 1.61
CA ILE A 126 -0.02 8.63 2.58
C ILE A 126 -0.14 7.16 3.01
N SER A 127 -0.09 6.24 2.05
CA SER A 127 -0.18 4.80 2.30
C SER A 127 0.99 4.29 3.13
N ALA A 128 2.20 4.77 2.87
CA ALA A 128 3.38 4.39 3.62
C ALA A 128 3.38 4.95 5.04
N GLU A 129 2.80 6.13 5.29
CA GLU A 129 2.56 6.60 6.65
C GLU A 129 1.46 5.79 7.35
N LEU A 130 0.40 5.38 6.65
CA LEU A 130 -0.60 4.47 7.22
C LEU A 130 0.01 3.12 7.61
N CYS A 131 0.91 2.58 6.78
CA CYS A 131 1.67 1.37 7.10
C CYS A 131 2.49 1.54 8.38
N ALA A 132 3.24 2.64 8.49
CA ALA A 132 4.06 2.93 9.66
C ALA A 132 3.21 3.15 10.93
N LEU A 133 2.09 3.87 10.80
CA LEU A 133 1.14 4.07 11.90
C LEU A 133 0.61 2.73 12.41
N THR A 134 0.22 1.84 11.50
CA THR A 134 -0.28 0.49 11.81
C THR A 134 0.81 -0.36 12.48
N ALA A 135 2.05 -0.27 12.02
CA ALA A 135 3.17 -1.01 12.59
C ALA A 135 3.52 -0.52 14.01
N GLN A 136 3.43 0.80 14.22
CA GLN A 136 3.63 1.36 15.55
C GLN A 136 2.47 1.01 16.50
N ALA A 137 1.23 1.05 16.01
CA ALA A 137 0.08 0.61 16.79
C ALA A 137 0.22 -0.87 17.23
N ALA A 138 0.76 -1.73 16.35
CA ALA A 138 1.13 -3.11 16.70
C ALA A 138 2.20 -3.17 17.80
N THR A 139 3.24 -2.32 17.72
CA THR A 139 4.28 -2.25 18.76
C THR A 139 3.72 -1.82 20.11
N ILE A 140 2.86 -0.79 20.14
CA ILE A 140 2.20 -0.30 21.35
C ILE A 140 1.24 -1.36 21.90
N ALA A 141 0.49 -2.06 21.03
CA ALA A 141 -0.40 -3.15 21.42
C ALA A 141 0.36 -4.32 22.05
N GLU A 142 1.50 -4.73 21.50
CA GLU A 142 2.35 -5.73 22.14
C GLU A 142 2.82 -5.31 23.54
N GLN A 143 3.26 -4.05 23.69
CA GLN A 143 3.67 -3.55 25.00
C GLN A 143 2.49 -3.58 25.98
N ARG A 144 1.31 -3.14 25.54
CA ARG A 144 0.08 -3.18 26.33
C ARG A 144 -0.29 -4.60 26.77
N MET A 145 -0.14 -5.59 25.88
CA MET A 145 -0.37 -7.00 26.20
C MET A 145 0.57 -7.47 27.33
N ARG A 146 1.86 -7.11 27.28
CA ARG A 146 2.84 -7.45 28.31
C ARG A 146 2.52 -6.78 29.65
N ASP A 147 2.21 -5.49 29.62
CA ASP A 147 1.91 -4.70 30.83
C ASP A 147 0.65 -5.20 31.57
N GLN A 148 -0.31 -5.77 30.84
CA GLN A 148 -1.52 -6.37 31.41
C GLN A 148 -1.36 -7.86 31.79
N GLY A 149 -0.16 -8.41 31.67
CA GLY A 149 0.11 -9.80 32.08
C GLY A 149 -0.29 -10.86 31.06
N HIS A 150 -0.60 -10.49 29.81
CA HIS A 150 -0.85 -11.47 28.73
C HIS A 150 0.44 -12.08 28.16
N GLY A 151 1.62 -11.59 28.58
CA GLY A 151 2.92 -12.06 28.09
C GLY A 151 3.25 -11.59 26.67
N GLY A 152 4.28 -12.20 26.07
CA GLY A 152 4.66 -11.97 24.68
C GLY A 152 3.80 -12.76 23.68
N PRO A 153 3.98 -12.53 22.37
CA PRO A 153 3.25 -13.28 21.35
C PRO A 153 3.53 -14.80 21.48
N PRO A 154 2.50 -15.66 21.39
CA PRO A 154 2.64 -17.10 21.62
C PRO A 154 3.39 -17.82 20.50
N CYS A 155 3.45 -17.23 19.31
CA CYS A 155 4.24 -17.71 18.18
C CYS A 155 4.59 -16.53 17.24
N SER A 156 5.45 -16.77 16.25
CA SER A 156 5.76 -15.77 15.22
C SER A 156 4.50 -15.34 14.49
N TYR A 157 4.37 -14.04 14.21
CA TYR A 157 3.22 -13.48 13.54
C TYR A 157 3.61 -12.36 12.59
N THR A 158 2.69 -11.93 11.74
CA THR A 158 2.83 -10.68 10.97
C THR A 158 1.49 -9.96 10.87
N VAL A 159 1.54 -8.64 11.06
CA VAL A 159 0.45 -7.74 10.68
C VAL A 159 0.67 -7.32 9.25
N ALA A 160 -0.40 -7.27 8.46
CA ALA A 160 -0.39 -6.73 7.12
C ALA A 160 -1.49 -5.69 6.94
N VAL A 161 -1.23 -4.73 6.05
CA VAL A 161 -2.27 -3.88 5.47
C VAL A 161 -2.75 -4.47 4.15
N LEU A 162 -3.99 -4.15 3.79
CA LEU A 162 -4.65 -4.63 2.58
C LEU A 162 -5.17 -3.46 1.74
N GLY A 163 -5.80 -3.77 0.61
CA GLY A 163 -6.56 -2.80 -0.17
C GLY A 163 -5.73 -1.59 -0.58
N SER A 164 -6.30 -0.39 -0.45
CA SER A 164 -5.66 0.85 -0.93
C SER A 164 -4.30 1.12 -0.29
N ALA A 165 -4.14 0.81 1.00
CA ALA A 165 -2.88 1.00 1.72
C ALA A 165 -1.80 0.03 1.22
N GLY A 166 -2.18 -1.24 1.02
CA GLY A 166 -1.29 -2.26 0.47
C GLY A 166 -0.79 -1.92 -0.94
N ARG A 167 -1.66 -1.33 -1.77
CA ARG A 167 -1.31 -0.88 -3.14
C ARG A 167 -0.53 0.43 -3.22
N GLY A 168 -0.42 1.18 -2.13
CA GLY A 168 0.19 2.52 -2.18
C GLY A 168 -0.74 3.60 -2.77
N GLU A 169 -2.06 3.44 -2.61
CA GLU A 169 -3.07 4.25 -3.29
C GLU A 169 -4.09 4.91 -2.34
N SER A 170 -3.85 4.89 -1.03
CA SER A 170 -4.70 5.56 -0.05
C SER A 170 -4.65 7.09 -0.21
N LEU A 171 -5.82 7.71 -0.08
CA LEU A 171 -6.00 9.16 -0.01
C LEU A 171 -6.45 9.57 1.40
N LEU A 172 -6.99 10.77 1.58
CA LEU A 172 -7.30 11.33 2.91
C LEU A 172 -8.64 10.85 3.50
N ALA A 173 -9.49 10.20 2.71
CA ALA A 173 -10.71 9.53 3.18
C ALA A 173 -10.49 8.01 3.20
N MET A 174 -9.68 7.55 4.16
CA MET A 174 -9.29 6.14 4.32
C MET A 174 -9.87 5.54 5.59
N ASP A 175 -9.92 4.21 5.62
CA ASP A 175 -10.19 3.35 6.75
C ASP A 175 -9.00 2.40 7.00
N GLN A 176 -9.10 1.58 8.05
CA GLN A 176 -8.09 0.58 8.38
C GLN A 176 -8.46 -0.80 7.82
N ASP A 177 -7.84 -1.15 6.69
CA ASP A 177 -7.88 -2.51 6.15
C ASP A 177 -6.62 -3.28 6.57
N ASN A 178 -6.76 -4.22 7.51
CA ASN A 178 -5.63 -4.98 8.03
C ASN A 178 -5.96 -6.47 8.30
N ALA A 179 -4.91 -7.29 8.32
CA ALA A 179 -4.99 -8.72 8.58
C ALA A 179 -3.82 -9.20 9.45
N LEU A 180 -4.05 -10.33 10.12
CA LEU A 180 -3.08 -10.94 11.03
C LEU A 180 -2.87 -12.41 10.69
N PHE A 181 -1.60 -12.78 10.56
CA PHE A 181 -1.17 -14.13 10.25
C PHE A 181 -0.23 -14.60 11.34
N PHE A 182 -0.42 -15.81 11.85
CA PHE A 182 0.47 -16.39 12.86
C PHE A 182 0.92 -17.80 12.50
N ALA A 183 2.07 -18.23 13.01
CA ALA A 183 2.73 -19.45 12.57
C ALA A 183 1.88 -20.71 12.82
N SER A 184 1.23 -20.78 13.97
CA SER A 184 0.46 -21.96 14.41
C SER A 184 -0.64 -21.59 15.40
N GLY A 185 -1.71 -22.38 15.42
CA GLY A 185 -2.85 -22.24 16.32
C GLY A 185 -4.17 -22.52 15.60
N ASP A 186 -5.16 -22.99 16.35
CA ASP A 186 -6.50 -23.27 15.83
C ASP A 186 -7.45 -22.08 16.05
N PRO A 187 -8.45 -21.88 15.18
CA PRO A 187 -9.51 -20.90 15.41
C PRO A 187 -10.15 -21.08 16.79
N GLY A 188 -10.23 -20.00 17.57
CA GLY A 188 -10.73 -20.03 18.94
C GLY A 188 -9.78 -20.68 19.96
N GLY A 189 -8.60 -21.14 19.56
CA GLY A 189 -7.55 -21.69 20.43
C GLY A 189 -6.85 -20.64 21.31
N ALA A 190 -5.83 -21.05 22.07
CA ALA A 190 -5.13 -20.14 22.97
C ALA A 190 -4.37 -19.04 22.21
N GLU A 191 -3.71 -19.39 21.11
CA GLU A 191 -3.00 -18.46 20.24
C GLU A 191 -3.96 -17.46 19.60
N ASP A 192 -5.07 -17.95 19.03
CA ASP A 192 -6.06 -17.09 18.37
C ASP A 192 -6.70 -16.09 19.34
N ARG A 193 -7.00 -16.49 20.58
CA ARG A 193 -7.53 -15.56 21.61
C ARG A 193 -6.51 -14.51 22.06
N TRP A 194 -5.22 -14.87 22.12
CA TRP A 194 -4.16 -13.90 22.39
C TRP A 194 -4.10 -12.87 21.26
N PHE A 195 -4.07 -13.35 20.02
CA PHE A 195 -4.02 -12.51 18.82
C PHE A 195 -5.32 -11.71 18.60
N GLU A 196 -6.45 -12.19 19.11
CA GLU A 196 -7.70 -11.44 19.15
C GLU A 196 -7.59 -10.19 20.02
N THR A 197 -7.11 -10.37 21.24
CA THR A 197 -6.94 -9.25 22.18
C THR A 197 -5.93 -8.25 21.62
N PHE A 198 -4.81 -8.73 21.11
CA PHE A 198 -3.82 -7.92 20.41
C PHE A 198 -4.41 -7.14 19.22
N ALA A 199 -5.14 -7.80 18.34
CA ALA A 199 -5.71 -7.16 17.16
C ALA A 199 -6.80 -6.14 17.49
N ASN A 200 -7.56 -6.34 18.57
CA ASN A 200 -8.47 -5.32 19.09
C ASN A 200 -7.71 -4.07 19.53
N TYR A 201 -6.62 -4.22 20.29
CA TYR A 201 -5.79 -3.07 20.67
C TYR A 201 -5.22 -2.31 19.46
N VAL A 202 -4.72 -3.01 18.45
CA VAL A 202 -4.23 -2.35 17.22
C VAL A 202 -5.34 -1.54 16.57
N ALA A 203 -6.52 -2.14 16.39
CA ALA A 203 -7.64 -1.47 15.74
C ALA A 203 -8.14 -0.26 16.53
N ASP A 204 -8.18 -0.35 17.85
CA ASP A 204 -8.62 0.71 18.75
C ASP A 204 -7.62 1.87 18.76
N PHE A 205 -6.30 1.59 18.83
CA PHE A 205 -5.28 2.65 18.72
C PHE A 205 -5.29 3.36 17.38
N LEU A 206 -5.52 2.65 16.27
CA LEU A 206 -5.70 3.28 14.97
C LEU A 206 -6.95 4.16 14.93
N HIS A 207 -8.04 3.70 15.54
CA HIS A 207 -9.28 4.47 15.62
C HIS A 207 -9.11 5.75 16.44
N GLU A 208 -8.50 5.64 17.63
CA GLU A 208 -8.14 6.77 18.49
C GLU A 208 -7.17 7.75 17.80
N ALA A 209 -6.25 7.24 16.97
CA ALA A 209 -5.36 8.07 16.16
C ALA A 209 -6.06 8.84 15.03
N GLY A 210 -7.30 8.46 14.68
CA GLY A 210 -8.11 9.10 13.64
C GLY A 210 -8.25 8.30 12.35
N VAL A 211 -7.89 7.01 12.34
CA VAL A 211 -8.18 6.08 11.23
C VAL A 211 -9.43 5.27 11.56
N PRO A 212 -10.60 5.58 10.94
CA PRO A 212 -11.86 4.96 11.31
C PRO A 212 -11.85 3.45 11.07
N TYR A 213 -12.56 2.69 11.92
CA TYR A 213 -12.80 1.27 11.67
C TYR A 213 -13.37 1.06 10.26
N CYS A 214 -12.93 0.01 9.59
CA CYS A 214 -13.45 -0.36 8.28
C CYS A 214 -14.92 -0.78 8.40
N THR A 215 -15.81 -0.10 7.68
CA THR A 215 -17.25 -0.42 7.65
C THR A 215 -17.53 -1.77 7.02
N GLY A 216 -16.62 -2.26 6.17
CA GLY A 216 -16.68 -3.61 5.57
C GLY A 216 -16.14 -4.72 6.48
N GLY A 217 -15.60 -4.39 7.66
CA GLY A 217 -15.10 -5.39 8.60
C GLY A 217 -13.75 -6.02 8.22
N ILE A 218 -12.97 -5.39 7.35
CA ILE A 218 -11.66 -5.88 6.90
C ILE A 218 -10.60 -5.51 7.95
N MET A 219 -10.61 -6.20 9.08
CA MET A 219 -9.72 -5.90 10.20
C MET A 219 -9.35 -7.17 10.95
N ALA A 220 -8.09 -7.29 11.36
CA ALA A 220 -7.55 -8.41 12.14
C ALA A 220 -8.31 -8.69 13.45
N LYS A 221 -9.04 -7.70 13.99
CA LYS A 221 -9.93 -7.92 15.14
C LYS A 221 -11.06 -8.91 14.82
N ASN A 222 -11.44 -9.03 13.54
CA ASN A 222 -12.46 -9.93 13.06
C ASN A 222 -11.85 -11.31 12.68
N PRO A 223 -12.48 -12.44 13.07
CA PRO A 223 -11.93 -13.78 12.85
C PRO A 223 -11.61 -14.14 11.39
N LEU A 224 -12.34 -13.59 10.42
CA LEU A 224 -12.07 -13.81 8.98
C LEU A 224 -10.72 -13.23 8.52
N TRP A 225 -10.20 -12.24 9.25
CA TRP A 225 -8.97 -11.51 8.92
C TRP A 225 -7.83 -11.78 9.89
N ARG A 226 -7.99 -12.81 10.71
CA ARG A 226 -6.99 -13.33 11.64
C ARG A 226 -6.91 -14.86 11.50
N GLY A 227 -5.72 -15.42 11.62
CA GLY A 227 -5.58 -16.87 11.65
C GLY A 227 -4.15 -17.38 11.50
N SER A 228 -3.98 -18.66 11.77
CA SER A 228 -2.73 -19.35 11.51
C SER A 228 -2.47 -19.48 10.00
N LEU A 229 -1.22 -19.73 9.61
CA LEU A 229 -0.87 -20.02 8.21
C LEU A 229 -1.73 -21.15 7.64
N SER A 230 -1.93 -22.25 8.38
CA SER A 230 -2.77 -23.37 7.95
C SER A 230 -4.26 -22.97 7.80
N THR A 231 -4.75 -22.04 8.61
CA THR A 231 -6.10 -21.49 8.48
C THR A 231 -6.23 -20.65 7.23
N TRP A 232 -5.25 -19.78 6.96
CA TRP A 232 -5.22 -18.97 5.76
C TRP A 232 -5.07 -19.78 4.47
N GLU A 233 -4.21 -20.80 4.46
CA GLU A 233 -4.06 -21.71 3.33
C GLU A 233 -5.38 -22.42 2.99
N ARG A 234 -6.13 -22.87 4.01
CA ARG A 234 -7.47 -23.44 3.82
C ARG A 234 -8.46 -22.42 3.25
N ARG A 235 -8.43 -21.16 3.72
CA ARG A 235 -9.28 -20.08 3.18
C ARG A 235 -8.96 -19.81 1.72
N ILE A 236 -7.68 -19.67 1.38
CA ILE A 236 -7.22 -19.45 0.00
C ILE A 236 -7.65 -20.61 -0.90
N ALA A 237 -7.43 -21.85 -0.47
CA ALA A 237 -7.86 -23.03 -1.21
C ALA A 237 -9.38 -23.08 -1.40
N HIS A 238 -10.15 -22.69 -0.38
CA HIS A 238 -11.61 -22.60 -0.44
C HIS A 238 -12.07 -21.51 -1.42
N TRP A 239 -11.50 -20.30 -1.34
CA TRP A 239 -11.82 -19.20 -2.24
C TRP A 239 -11.57 -19.53 -3.70
N ILE A 240 -10.47 -20.22 -3.97
CA ILE A 240 -10.08 -20.59 -5.34
C ILE A 240 -10.87 -21.81 -5.82
N GLY A 241 -11.12 -22.78 -4.93
CA GLY A 241 -11.76 -24.06 -5.28
C GLY A 241 -13.28 -24.04 -5.28
N ARG A 242 -13.95 -23.10 -4.58
CA ARG A 242 -15.41 -23.03 -4.50
C ARG A 242 -15.93 -21.70 -5.02
N SER A 243 -16.85 -21.80 -5.97
CA SER A 243 -17.49 -20.67 -6.64
C SER A 243 -18.65 -20.06 -5.83
N ASP A 244 -18.46 -19.73 -4.55
CA ASP A 244 -19.52 -19.08 -3.75
C ASP A 244 -19.37 -17.55 -3.79
N PRO A 245 -20.34 -16.81 -4.37
CA PRO A 245 -20.28 -15.35 -4.46
C PRO A 245 -20.21 -14.62 -3.11
N GLN A 246 -20.71 -15.21 -2.01
CA GLN A 246 -20.71 -14.55 -0.69
C GLN A 246 -19.31 -14.46 -0.07
N ASP A 247 -18.43 -15.41 -0.41
CA ASP A 247 -17.07 -15.44 0.12
C ASP A 247 -16.13 -14.47 -0.62
N VAL A 248 -16.48 -14.00 -1.83
CA VAL A 248 -15.53 -13.44 -2.83
C VAL A 248 -15.28 -11.94 -2.69
N LEU A 249 -16.24 -11.15 -2.19
CA LEU A 249 -16.14 -9.68 -2.09
C LEU A 249 -15.00 -9.20 -1.16
N SER A 250 -14.53 -10.07 -0.26
CA SER A 250 -13.42 -9.82 0.65
C SER A 250 -12.10 -10.43 0.17
N VAL A 251 -12.10 -11.26 -0.88
CA VAL A 251 -10.93 -12.03 -1.31
C VAL A 251 -10.00 -11.21 -2.20
N ASP A 252 -10.56 -10.32 -3.00
CA ASP A 252 -9.81 -9.55 -3.98
C ASP A 252 -8.71 -8.71 -3.31
N ILE A 253 -9.04 -7.99 -2.25
CA ILE A 253 -8.11 -7.14 -1.51
C ILE A 253 -7.00 -7.92 -0.80
N PHE A 254 -7.13 -9.24 -0.61
CA PHE A 254 -6.06 -10.09 -0.08
C PHE A 254 -4.82 -10.06 -0.99
N PHE A 255 -5.01 -9.99 -2.31
CA PHE A 255 -3.88 -9.97 -3.26
C PHE A 255 -3.11 -8.64 -3.26
N ASP A 256 -3.62 -7.62 -2.57
CA ASP A 256 -2.94 -6.34 -2.33
C ASP A 256 -2.09 -6.35 -1.05
N LEU A 257 -2.04 -7.47 -0.34
CA LEU A 257 -1.41 -7.60 0.96
C LEU A 257 0.04 -7.10 1.01
N ARG A 258 0.37 -6.36 2.07
CA ARG A 258 1.71 -5.92 2.43
C ARG A 258 1.96 -6.12 3.92
N GLY A 259 2.91 -6.98 4.27
CA GLY A 259 3.36 -7.17 5.66
C GLY A 259 4.08 -5.92 6.18
N ILE A 260 3.74 -5.49 7.41
CA ILE A 260 4.22 -4.22 8.00
C ILE A 260 4.81 -4.38 9.41
N ALA A 261 4.50 -5.46 10.13
CA ALA A 261 5.08 -5.75 11.44
C ALA A 261 5.25 -7.26 11.64
N GLY A 262 6.16 -7.66 12.54
CA GLY A 262 6.49 -9.07 12.80
C GLY A 262 7.35 -9.70 11.68
N ASP A 263 7.17 -11.01 11.43
CA ASP A 263 7.82 -11.73 10.32
C ASP A 263 7.14 -11.38 8.98
N ILE A 264 7.48 -10.22 8.42
CA ILE A 264 6.91 -9.73 7.15
C ILE A 264 7.07 -10.71 5.98
N ALA A 265 8.11 -11.56 6.00
CA ALA A 265 8.34 -12.54 4.95
C ALA A 265 7.29 -13.64 4.96
N MET A 266 6.65 -13.91 6.10
CA MET A 266 5.53 -14.84 6.19
C MET A 266 4.32 -14.38 5.38
N ALA A 267 4.00 -13.09 5.46
CA ALA A 267 2.92 -12.48 4.70
C ALA A 267 3.20 -12.60 3.18
N GLU A 268 4.43 -12.32 2.76
CA GLU A 268 4.81 -12.38 1.36
C GLU A 268 4.79 -13.80 0.80
N ARG A 269 5.32 -14.78 1.54
CA ARG A 269 5.25 -16.20 1.13
C ARG A 269 3.81 -16.65 0.92
N LEU A 270 2.90 -16.25 1.81
CA LEU A 270 1.48 -16.60 1.69
C LEU A 270 0.83 -15.90 0.48
N ARG A 271 1.16 -14.63 0.24
CA ARG A 271 0.68 -13.89 -0.95
C ARG A 271 1.13 -14.57 -2.23
N LEU A 272 2.41 -14.95 -2.34
CA LEU A 272 2.94 -15.66 -3.50
C LEU A 272 2.22 -17.00 -3.73
N ARG A 273 1.99 -17.79 -2.68
CA ARG A 273 1.21 -19.04 -2.77
C ARG A 273 -0.22 -18.80 -3.24
N ALA A 274 -0.86 -17.70 -2.84
CA ALA A 274 -2.20 -17.36 -3.33
C ALA A 274 -2.17 -17.02 -4.83
N PHE A 275 -1.17 -16.28 -5.31
CA PHE A 275 -0.97 -16.04 -6.74
C PHE A 275 -0.71 -17.36 -7.50
N ASP A 276 0.11 -18.26 -6.96
CA ASP A 276 0.36 -19.59 -7.55
C ASP A 276 -0.92 -20.40 -7.70
N ALA A 277 -1.74 -20.43 -6.65
CA ALA A 277 -2.97 -21.20 -6.62
C ALA A 277 -4.06 -20.60 -7.53
N ALA A 278 -4.10 -19.27 -7.66
CA ALA A 278 -5.11 -18.57 -8.46
C ALA A 278 -4.76 -18.49 -9.95
N ALA A 279 -3.48 -18.60 -10.30
CA ALA A 279 -3.03 -18.56 -11.70
C ALA A 279 -3.72 -19.67 -12.52
N GLY A 280 -4.32 -19.28 -13.64
CA GLY A 280 -5.07 -20.20 -14.52
C GLY A 280 -6.46 -20.61 -14.02
N GLN A 281 -6.91 -20.15 -12.85
CA GLN A 281 -8.23 -20.46 -12.31
C GLN A 281 -9.29 -19.49 -12.84
N THR A 282 -9.63 -19.59 -14.12
CA THR A 282 -10.51 -18.63 -14.81
C THR A 282 -11.89 -18.49 -14.16
N ALA A 283 -12.44 -19.57 -13.59
CA ALA A 283 -13.71 -19.52 -12.87
C ALA A 283 -13.62 -18.63 -11.62
N PHE A 284 -12.56 -18.77 -10.83
CA PHE A 284 -12.28 -17.93 -9.66
C PHE A 284 -12.10 -16.45 -10.06
N ILE A 285 -11.31 -16.20 -11.11
CA ILE A 285 -11.05 -14.83 -11.57
C ILE A 285 -12.34 -14.15 -12.09
N LYS A 286 -13.18 -14.91 -12.80
CA LYS A 286 -14.50 -14.41 -13.23
C LYS A 286 -15.37 -14.03 -12.04
N LEU A 287 -15.38 -14.85 -10.99
CA LEU A 287 -16.14 -14.55 -9.76
C LEU A 287 -15.63 -13.28 -9.08
N LEU A 288 -14.31 -13.04 -9.04
CA LEU A 288 -13.76 -11.79 -8.49
C LEU A 288 -14.30 -10.56 -9.23
N ILE A 289 -14.44 -10.64 -10.55
CA ILE A 289 -15.01 -9.55 -11.36
C ILE A 289 -16.51 -9.42 -11.12
N ASP A 290 -17.24 -10.53 -11.17
CA ASP A 290 -18.70 -10.52 -10.99
C ASP A 290 -19.08 -10.02 -9.58
N ALA A 291 -18.30 -10.37 -8.56
CA ALA A 291 -18.49 -9.94 -7.17
C ALA A 291 -18.33 -8.42 -6.98
N ALA A 292 -17.47 -7.76 -7.77
CA ALA A 292 -17.32 -6.31 -7.71
C ALA A 292 -18.55 -5.55 -8.24
N GLY A 293 -19.40 -6.22 -9.02
CA GLY A 293 -20.58 -5.65 -9.65
C GLY A 293 -20.26 -4.64 -10.75
N PRO A 294 -21.28 -4.16 -11.48
CA PRO A 294 -21.06 -3.25 -12.58
C PRO A 294 -20.62 -1.87 -12.12
N PRO A 295 -19.73 -1.19 -12.87
CA PRO A 295 -19.23 0.12 -12.52
C PRO A 295 -20.38 1.12 -12.47
N MET A 296 -20.39 1.99 -11.44
CA MET A 296 -21.32 3.10 -11.42
C MET A 296 -21.01 4.04 -12.60
N ALA A 297 -21.98 4.30 -13.47
CA ALA A 297 -21.77 5.22 -14.56
C ALA A 297 -21.42 6.63 -14.03
N GLY A 298 -20.26 7.17 -14.42
CA GLY A 298 -19.88 8.55 -14.12
C GLY A 298 -20.46 9.58 -15.11
N LEU A 299 -20.98 9.12 -16.24
CA LEU A 299 -21.57 9.95 -17.30
C LEU A 299 -23.03 9.57 -17.58
N THR A 300 -23.85 10.55 -17.94
CA THR A 300 -25.20 10.36 -18.47
C THR A 300 -25.13 9.88 -19.93
N VAL A 301 -26.24 9.36 -20.46
CA VAL A 301 -26.33 8.93 -21.87
C VAL A 301 -26.00 10.08 -22.84
N LEU A 302 -26.30 11.32 -22.45
CA LEU A 302 -25.99 12.54 -23.20
C LEU A 302 -24.58 13.10 -22.94
N GLY A 303 -23.70 12.36 -22.24
CA GLY A 303 -22.31 12.76 -21.98
C GLY A 303 -22.11 13.84 -20.89
N GLY A 304 -23.15 14.14 -20.13
CA GLY A 304 -23.08 14.96 -18.91
C GLY A 304 -22.52 14.17 -17.74
N PHE A 305 -22.04 14.83 -16.68
CA PHE A 305 -21.57 14.13 -15.48
C PHE A 305 -22.76 13.70 -14.61
N ARG A 306 -22.75 12.47 -14.11
CA ARG A 306 -23.74 11.98 -13.14
C ARG A 306 -23.34 12.44 -11.74
N THR A 307 -23.98 13.49 -11.24
CA THR A 307 -23.66 14.06 -9.94
C THR A 307 -24.79 13.91 -8.94
N GLU A 308 -24.46 13.66 -7.69
CA GLU A 308 -25.37 13.77 -6.55
C GLU A 308 -24.99 15.02 -5.74
N LYS A 309 -25.95 15.91 -5.46
CA LYS A 309 -25.69 17.20 -4.78
C LYS A 309 -24.54 18.00 -5.41
N GLY A 310 -24.39 17.91 -6.73
CA GLY A 310 -23.35 18.60 -7.51
C GLY A 310 -21.94 17.97 -7.47
N ARG A 311 -21.78 16.81 -6.81
CA ARG A 311 -20.52 16.06 -6.75
C ARG A 311 -20.62 14.71 -7.45
N LEU A 312 -19.52 14.24 -8.02
CA LEU A 312 -19.39 12.94 -8.67
C LEU A 312 -18.48 12.03 -7.83
N ASP A 313 -18.96 10.87 -7.40
CA ASP A 313 -18.16 9.87 -6.68
C ASP A 313 -17.20 9.14 -7.64
N LEU A 314 -15.93 9.58 -7.65
CA LEU A 314 -14.90 9.01 -8.52
C LEU A 314 -14.37 7.68 -8.01
N LYS A 315 -14.56 7.32 -6.74
CA LYS A 315 -14.19 5.99 -6.25
C LYS A 315 -15.09 4.96 -6.91
N ARG A 316 -16.41 5.14 -6.83
CA ARG A 316 -17.38 4.19 -7.41
C ARG A 316 -17.44 4.25 -8.93
N SER A 317 -17.24 5.42 -9.54
CA SER A 317 -17.40 5.59 -10.99
C SER A 317 -16.12 5.42 -11.82
N GLY A 318 -14.96 5.21 -11.18
CA GLY A 318 -13.67 5.23 -11.87
C GLY A 318 -12.59 4.42 -11.19
N ILE A 319 -12.18 4.80 -9.98
CA ILE A 319 -11.04 4.17 -9.29
C ILE A 319 -11.31 2.69 -9.03
N PHE A 320 -12.44 2.35 -8.38
CA PHE A 320 -12.77 0.98 -8.00
C PHE A 320 -12.85 0.04 -9.22
N PRO A 321 -13.56 0.38 -10.32
CA PRO A 321 -13.56 -0.46 -11.53
C PRO A 321 -12.16 -0.72 -12.10
N ILE A 322 -11.30 0.31 -12.17
CA ILE A 322 -9.93 0.16 -12.69
C ILE A 322 -9.10 -0.75 -11.78
N VAL A 323 -9.16 -0.53 -10.47
CA VAL A 323 -8.46 -1.35 -9.47
C VAL A 323 -8.88 -2.81 -9.59
N THR A 324 -10.18 -3.08 -9.63
CA THR A 324 -10.73 -4.44 -9.74
C THR A 324 -10.26 -5.12 -11.02
N ALA A 325 -10.39 -4.45 -12.17
CA ALA A 325 -9.96 -4.99 -13.47
C ALA A 325 -8.45 -5.27 -13.50
N ALA A 326 -7.63 -4.31 -13.09
CA ALA A 326 -6.18 -4.46 -13.05
C ALA A 326 -5.76 -5.59 -12.11
N ARG A 327 -6.41 -5.73 -10.95
CA ARG A 327 -6.14 -6.82 -10.02
C ARG A 327 -6.53 -8.18 -10.58
N ALA A 328 -7.73 -8.30 -11.16
CA ALA A 328 -8.21 -9.56 -11.73
C ALA A 328 -7.29 -10.04 -12.87
N LEU A 329 -6.88 -9.14 -13.76
CA LEU A 329 -5.92 -9.43 -14.81
C LEU A 329 -4.53 -9.76 -14.25
N ALA A 330 -4.08 -9.04 -13.22
CA ALA A 330 -2.81 -9.32 -12.58
C ALA A 330 -2.79 -10.73 -11.94
N ILE A 331 -3.88 -11.15 -11.30
CA ILE A 331 -4.03 -12.51 -10.78
C ILE A 331 -4.01 -13.53 -11.92
N ALA A 332 -4.79 -13.28 -13.00
CA ALA A 332 -4.89 -14.17 -14.15
C ALA A 332 -3.54 -14.44 -14.83
N HIS A 333 -2.74 -13.39 -14.99
CA HIS A 333 -1.45 -13.43 -15.69
C HIS A 333 -0.25 -13.44 -14.75
N ARG A 334 -0.48 -13.69 -13.45
CA ARG A 334 0.58 -13.79 -12.43
C ARG A 334 1.51 -12.56 -12.38
N VAL A 335 0.94 -11.37 -12.51
CA VAL A 335 1.63 -10.10 -12.28
C VAL A 335 1.63 -9.80 -10.78
N LEU A 336 2.80 -9.81 -10.17
CA LEU A 336 2.95 -9.70 -8.71
C LEU A 336 2.93 -8.26 -8.18
N GLU A 337 2.92 -7.28 -9.08
CA GLU A 337 2.85 -5.86 -8.76
C GLU A 337 1.62 -5.54 -7.90
N ARG A 338 1.79 -4.58 -6.97
CA ARG A 338 0.70 -4.18 -6.06
C ARG A 338 -0.07 -2.98 -6.59
N SER A 339 0.62 -1.92 -7.00
CA SER A 339 -0.08 -0.72 -7.45
C SER A 339 -0.84 -1.00 -8.74
N THR A 340 -1.99 -0.37 -8.90
CA THR A 340 -2.81 -0.46 -10.11
C THR A 340 -2.03 0.01 -11.33
N ALA A 341 -1.19 1.04 -11.17
CA ALA A 341 -0.39 1.58 -12.27
C ALA A 341 0.70 0.60 -12.72
N GLU A 342 1.40 -0.05 -11.80
CA GLU A 342 2.43 -1.05 -12.10
C GLU A 342 1.78 -2.30 -12.70
N ARG A 343 0.63 -2.75 -12.17
CA ARG A 343 -0.13 -3.86 -12.76
C ARG A 343 -0.48 -3.62 -14.22
N LEU A 344 -1.08 -2.47 -14.54
CA LEU A 344 -1.43 -2.11 -15.92
C LEU A 344 -0.19 -2.00 -16.81
N THR A 345 0.93 -1.50 -16.27
CA THR A 345 2.21 -1.40 -17.01
C THR A 345 2.80 -2.79 -17.29
N ALA A 346 2.82 -3.68 -16.31
CA ALA A 346 3.30 -5.05 -16.45
C ALA A 346 2.44 -5.85 -17.43
N LEU A 347 1.11 -5.74 -17.34
CA LEU A 347 0.19 -6.37 -18.30
C LEU A 347 0.44 -5.89 -19.74
N LYS A 348 0.71 -4.58 -19.90
CA LYS A 348 1.09 -4.00 -21.21
C LYS A 348 2.40 -4.60 -21.72
N ASN A 349 3.40 -4.74 -20.85
CA ASN A 349 4.71 -5.29 -21.21
C ASN A 349 4.63 -6.79 -21.57
N LEU A 350 3.65 -7.51 -21.02
CA LEU A 350 3.31 -8.89 -21.40
C LEU A 350 2.49 -8.98 -22.69
N ALA A 351 2.22 -7.86 -23.37
CA ALA A 351 1.37 -7.77 -24.56
C ALA A 351 -0.05 -8.35 -24.35
N ILE A 352 -0.56 -8.32 -23.11
CA ILE A 352 -1.94 -8.68 -22.81
C ILE A 352 -2.85 -7.53 -23.22
N GLY A 353 -3.51 -7.69 -24.37
CA GLY A 353 -4.44 -6.69 -24.90
C GLY A 353 -3.80 -5.55 -25.67
N ALA A 354 -4.64 -4.61 -26.11
CA ALA A 354 -4.17 -3.43 -26.81
C ALA A 354 -3.46 -2.47 -25.84
N SER A 355 -2.21 -2.12 -26.13
CA SER A 355 -1.40 -1.24 -25.27
C SER A 355 -2.06 0.13 -25.03
N ALA A 356 -2.88 0.61 -25.97
CA ALA A 356 -3.59 1.87 -25.85
C ALA A 356 -4.68 1.84 -24.76
N ASP A 357 -5.39 0.71 -24.59
CA ASP A 357 -6.48 0.60 -23.61
C ASP A 357 -5.92 0.56 -22.19
N LEU A 358 -4.89 -0.25 -21.94
CA LEU A 358 -4.23 -0.31 -20.63
C LEU A 358 -3.60 1.03 -20.25
N GLU A 359 -3.01 1.73 -21.21
CA GLU A 359 -2.45 3.07 -21.01
C GLU A 359 -3.54 4.10 -20.71
N ALA A 360 -4.69 4.03 -21.39
CA ALA A 360 -5.83 4.90 -21.13
C ALA A 360 -6.42 4.67 -19.73
N LEU A 361 -6.52 3.42 -19.27
CA LEU A 361 -6.94 3.10 -17.90
C LEU A 361 -5.92 3.60 -16.87
N ARG A 362 -4.63 3.45 -17.15
CA ARG A 362 -3.55 3.97 -16.31
C ARG A 362 -3.75 5.48 -16.17
N GLU A 363 -3.77 6.24 -17.27
CA GLU A 363 -3.96 7.69 -17.23
C GLU A 363 -5.26 8.12 -16.55
N ALA A 364 -6.37 7.41 -16.79
CA ALA A 364 -7.65 7.66 -16.11
C ALA A 364 -7.53 7.51 -14.58
N HIS A 365 -6.87 6.45 -14.11
CA HIS A 365 -6.60 6.25 -12.69
C HIS A 365 -5.81 7.41 -12.07
N SER A 366 -4.80 7.93 -12.79
CA SER A 366 -4.03 9.11 -12.35
C SER A 366 -4.93 10.33 -12.16
N VAL A 367 -5.78 10.60 -13.15
CA VAL A 367 -6.73 11.73 -13.13
C VAL A 367 -7.69 11.62 -11.96
N PHE A 368 -8.23 10.44 -11.71
CA PHE A 368 -9.18 10.26 -10.61
C PHE A 368 -8.53 10.47 -9.25
N LEU A 369 -7.35 9.89 -9.00
CA LEU A 369 -6.61 10.12 -7.76
C LEU A 369 -6.29 11.61 -7.55
N GLU A 370 -5.85 12.30 -8.61
CA GLU A 370 -5.57 13.73 -8.55
C GLU A 370 -6.82 14.54 -8.19
N ARG A 371 -7.95 14.28 -8.85
CA ARG A 371 -9.19 15.03 -8.61
C ARG A 371 -9.75 14.78 -7.21
N VAL A 372 -9.72 13.54 -6.73
CA VAL A 372 -10.14 13.21 -5.37
C VAL A 372 -9.24 13.87 -4.35
N LEU A 373 -7.90 13.76 -4.48
CA LEU A 373 -6.95 14.38 -3.56
C LEU A 373 -7.13 15.90 -3.47
N VAL A 374 -7.25 16.57 -4.61
CA VAL A 374 -7.47 18.03 -4.66
C VAL A 374 -8.78 18.40 -3.96
N GLN A 375 -9.85 17.65 -4.20
CA GLN A 375 -11.13 17.91 -3.53
C GLN A 375 -11.03 17.69 -2.02
N GLN A 376 -10.41 16.60 -1.57
CA GLN A 376 -10.27 16.29 -0.15
C GLN A 376 -9.46 17.37 0.59
N LEU A 377 -8.38 17.85 -0.02
CA LEU A 377 -7.60 18.97 0.52
C LEU A 377 -8.41 20.28 0.57
N ALA A 378 -9.26 20.53 -0.41
CA ALA A 378 -10.14 21.70 -0.40
C ALA A 378 -11.23 21.59 0.68
N ASP A 379 -11.84 20.42 0.83
CA ASP A 379 -12.87 20.13 1.83
C ASP A 379 -12.31 20.30 3.25
N LEU A 380 -11.13 19.74 3.52
CA LEU A 380 -10.47 19.84 4.83
C LEU A 380 -10.16 21.28 5.22
N ARG A 381 -9.75 22.15 4.27
CA ARG A 381 -9.55 23.58 4.54
C ARG A 381 -10.85 24.31 4.92
N GLN A 382 -12.00 23.77 4.53
CA GLN A 382 -13.32 24.31 4.83
C GLN A 382 -13.98 23.60 6.03
N GLY A 383 -13.27 22.69 6.71
CA GLY A 383 -13.82 21.90 7.80
C GLY A 383 -14.85 20.84 7.36
N ILE A 384 -14.89 20.50 6.07
CA ILE A 384 -15.77 19.46 5.51
C ILE A 384 -15.02 18.12 5.57
N PRO A 385 -15.63 17.05 6.10
CA PRO A 385 -15.03 15.72 6.08
C PRO A 385 -14.70 15.26 4.65
N PRO A 386 -13.50 14.70 4.41
CA PRO A 386 -13.09 14.29 3.07
C PRO A 386 -13.93 13.10 2.61
N THR A 387 -14.29 13.10 1.32
CA THR A 387 -14.99 11.98 0.66
C THR A 387 -14.32 11.67 -0.68
N ASN A 388 -14.85 10.72 -1.44
CA ASN A 388 -14.39 10.44 -2.80
C ASN A 388 -15.17 11.21 -3.88
N ALA A 389 -16.07 12.12 -3.45
CA ALA A 389 -16.96 12.85 -4.33
C ALA A 389 -16.39 14.22 -4.71
N VAL A 390 -16.21 14.47 -6.02
CA VAL A 390 -15.58 15.68 -6.56
C VAL A 390 -16.62 16.64 -7.12
N SER A 391 -16.48 17.92 -6.79
CA SER A 391 -17.31 18.99 -7.33
C SER A 391 -16.97 19.25 -8.80
N VAL A 392 -17.91 18.96 -9.70
CA VAL A 392 -17.70 19.11 -11.15
C VAL A 392 -17.77 20.58 -11.59
N LYS A 393 -18.53 21.40 -10.86
CA LYS A 393 -18.73 22.83 -11.18
C LYS A 393 -17.47 23.68 -10.97
N ASP A 394 -16.61 23.26 -10.05
CA ASP A 394 -15.40 24.00 -9.66
C ASP A 394 -14.20 23.66 -10.59
N LEU A 395 -14.40 22.72 -11.52
CA LEU A 395 -13.37 22.30 -12.47
C LEU A 395 -13.27 23.26 -13.66
N SER A 396 -12.02 23.54 -14.06
CA SER A 396 -11.72 24.26 -15.30
C SER A 396 -12.30 23.55 -16.53
N ARG A 397 -12.45 24.25 -17.66
CA ARG A 397 -12.92 23.62 -18.91
C ARG A 397 -12.00 22.48 -19.36
N LEU A 398 -10.69 22.67 -19.20
CA LEU A 398 -9.67 21.66 -19.51
C LEU A 398 -9.80 20.44 -18.59
N ASP A 399 -9.95 20.65 -17.28
CA ASP A 399 -10.10 19.56 -16.32
C ASP A 399 -11.40 18.78 -16.55
N ARG A 400 -12.50 19.45 -16.87
CA ARG A 400 -13.76 18.77 -17.25
C ARG A 400 -13.59 17.92 -18.50
N ALA A 401 -12.85 18.40 -19.50
CA ALA A 401 -12.56 17.62 -20.71
C ALA A 401 -11.67 16.41 -20.39
N ARG A 402 -10.63 16.59 -19.57
CA ARG A 402 -9.74 15.51 -19.10
C ARG A 402 -10.51 14.46 -18.31
N LEU A 403 -11.31 14.88 -17.32
CA LEU A 403 -12.14 13.99 -16.51
C LEU A 403 -13.16 13.21 -17.35
N ARG A 404 -13.83 13.87 -18.30
CA ARG A 404 -14.77 13.20 -19.21
C ARG A 404 -14.08 12.10 -20.02
N ARG A 405 -12.91 12.39 -20.61
CA ARG A 405 -12.13 11.39 -21.35
C ARG A 405 -11.72 10.21 -20.46
N SER A 406 -11.29 10.48 -19.22
CA SER A 406 -10.96 9.43 -18.26
C SER A 406 -12.17 8.55 -17.92
N LEU A 407 -13.36 9.12 -17.74
CA LEU A 407 -14.59 8.34 -17.51
C LEU A 407 -15.00 7.53 -18.75
N GLN A 408 -14.79 8.06 -19.96
CA GLN A 408 -15.04 7.32 -21.21
C GLN A 408 -14.13 6.10 -21.35
N ALA A 409 -12.86 6.21 -20.93
CA ALA A 409 -11.93 5.07 -20.93
C ALA A 409 -12.37 3.92 -20.01
N VAL A 410 -13.17 4.20 -18.97
CA VAL A 410 -13.70 3.18 -18.04
C VAL A 410 -14.98 2.53 -18.57
N GLN A 411 -15.73 3.16 -19.48
CA GLN A 411 -17.00 2.62 -19.97
C GLN A 411 -16.91 1.19 -20.54
N PRO A 412 -15.91 0.81 -21.35
CA PRO A 412 -15.79 -0.55 -21.87
C PRO A 412 -15.08 -1.52 -20.92
N ILE A 413 -14.77 -1.14 -19.67
CA ILE A 413 -13.83 -1.89 -18.83
C ILE A 413 -14.27 -3.33 -18.54
N GLU A 414 -15.56 -3.60 -18.39
CA GLU A 414 -16.07 -4.97 -18.21
C GLU A 414 -15.81 -5.85 -19.43
N VAL A 415 -16.09 -5.30 -20.62
CA VAL A 415 -15.89 -5.99 -21.90
C VAL A 415 -14.40 -6.22 -22.12
N LEU A 416 -13.58 -5.18 -21.90
CA LEU A 416 -12.13 -5.26 -21.99
C LEU A 416 -11.59 -6.35 -21.04
N THR A 417 -11.95 -6.31 -19.76
CA THR A 417 -11.45 -7.26 -18.77
C THR A 417 -11.85 -8.69 -19.14
N ARG A 418 -13.09 -8.90 -19.58
CA ARG A 418 -13.55 -10.20 -20.05
C ARG A 418 -12.74 -10.67 -21.26
N ASP A 419 -12.59 -9.83 -22.28
CA ASP A 419 -11.85 -10.18 -23.50
C ASP A 419 -10.40 -10.56 -23.20
N LEU A 420 -9.75 -9.86 -22.26
CA LEU A 420 -8.36 -10.12 -21.87
C LEU A 420 -8.19 -11.39 -21.02
N LEU A 421 -9.25 -11.87 -20.36
CA LEU A 421 -9.22 -13.14 -19.62
C LEU A 421 -9.40 -14.38 -20.49
N PHE A 422 -10.15 -14.27 -21.59
CA PHE A 422 -10.60 -15.43 -22.38
C PHE A 422 -9.96 -15.54 -23.77
N LYS A 423 -9.16 -14.57 -24.23
CA LYS A 423 -8.42 -14.66 -25.50
C LYS A 423 -6.99 -15.12 -25.25
N HIS A 424 -6.77 -16.42 -25.37
CA HIS A 424 -5.46 -17.03 -25.63
C HIS A 424 -5.57 -17.98 -26.83
#